data_AF-A0A356SC63-F1
#
_entry.id   AF-A0A356SC63-F1
#
_cell.length_a   1.000
_cell.length_b   1.000
_cell.length_c   1.000
_cell.angle_alpha   90.00
_cell.angle_beta   90.00
_cell.angle_gamma   90.00
#
_symmetry.space_group_name_H-M   'P 1'
#
loop_
_entity.id
_entity.type
_entity.pdbx_description
1 polymer ?
#
loop_
_entity_poly.entity_id
_entity_poly.type
_entity_poly.pdbx_seq_one_letter_code
_entity_poly.pdbx_strand_id
1 'polypeptide(L)' 'PLFYVPTHQCASAELAAEVKNAISHRGQALQRLLACWNNPP' A
#
# COMPACT_ATOMS: atom_id res chain seq x y z
N PRO A 1 1.93 -16.88 -0.52
CA PRO A 1 3.14 -16.58 -1.33
C PRO A 1 4.06 -15.67 -0.53
N LEU A 2 5.37 -15.90 -0.57
CA LEU A 2 6.35 -14.98 0.01
C LEU A 2 6.51 -13.78 -0.94
N PHE A 3 6.26 -12.57 -0.46
CA PHE A 3 6.34 -11.36 -1.26
C PHE A 3 7.44 -10.46 -0.70
N TYR A 4 8.62 -10.49 -1.32
CA TYR A 4 9.77 -9.68 -0.94
C TYR A 4 9.61 -8.24 -1.44
N VAL A 5 10.00 -7.27 -0.62
CA VAL A 5 9.90 -5.84 -0.89
C VAL A 5 11.31 -5.28 -1.04
N PRO A 6 11.84 -5.11 -2.27
CA PRO A 6 13.25 -4.76 -2.49
C PRO A 6 13.69 -3.46 -1.83
N THR A 7 12.80 -2.47 -1.77
CA THR A 7 13.07 -1.16 -1.16
C THR A 7 13.23 -1.21 0.36
N HIS A 8 12.73 -2.27 1.01
CA HIS A 8 12.77 -2.46 2.47
C HIS A 8 13.56 -3.70 2.88
N GLN A 9 14.11 -4.43 1.91
CA GLN A 9 14.96 -5.61 2.10
C GLN A 9 14.33 -6.71 2.99
N CYS A 10 13.01 -6.82 3.00
CA CYS A 10 12.28 -7.77 3.82
C CYS A 10 11.04 -8.30 3.11
N ALA A 11 10.41 -9.33 3.66
CA ALA A 11 9.09 -9.76 3.23
C ALA A 11 8.03 -8.72 3.64
N SER A 12 6.96 -8.60 2.86
CA SER A 12 5.81 -7.72 3.14
C SER A 12 5.08 -8.04 4.45
N ALA A 13 5.33 -9.21 5.06
CA ALA A 13 4.81 -9.58 6.38
C ALA A 13 5.63 -8.98 7.53
N GLU A 14 6.88 -8.58 7.27
CA GLU A 14 7.81 -8.02 8.25
C GLU A 14 7.71 -6.49 8.33
N LEU A 15 7.02 -5.85 7.38
CA LEU A 15 6.78 -4.42 7.41
C LEU A 15 5.83 -4.04 8.56
N ALA A 16 6.15 -2.92 9.23
CA ALA A 16 5.20 -2.24 10.09
C ALA A 16 3.89 -1.96 9.35
N ALA A 17 2.77 -2.05 10.07
CA ALA A 17 1.44 -1.97 9.49
C ALA A 17 1.22 -0.65 8.74
N GLU A 18 1.72 0.45 9.28
CA GLU A 18 1.65 1.80 8.72
C GLU A 18 2.36 1.86 7.36
N VAL A 19 3.58 1.33 7.29
CA VAL A 19 4.39 1.28 6.07
C VAL A 19 3.69 0.43 5.01
N LYS A 20 3.24 -0.78 5.38
CA LYS A 20 2.53 -1.69 4.48
C LYS A 20 1.24 -1.06 3.95
N ASN A 21 0.49 -0.37 4.79
CA ASN A 21 -0.75 0.30 4.40
C ASN A 21 -0.49 1.47 3.46
N ALA A 22 0.65 2.16 3.58
CA ALA A 22 1.03 3.23 2.67
C ALA A 22 1.46 2.70 1.29
N ILE A 23 2.29 1.64 1.25
CA ILE A 23 2.95 1.22 0.01
C ILE A 23 2.27 0.06 -0.72
N SER A 24 1.40 -0.71 -0.08
CA SER A 24 0.77 -1.88 -0.71
C SER A 24 -0.18 -1.50 -1.86
N HIS A 25 -0.41 -2.44 -2.79
CA HIS A 25 -1.38 -2.26 -3.87
C HIS A 25 -2.76 -1.85 -3.36
N ARG A 26 -3.22 -2.46 -2.26
CA ARG A 26 -4.49 -2.11 -1.61
C ARG A 26 -4.46 -0.67 -1.07
N GLY A 27 -3.38 -0.30 -0.37
CA GLY A 27 -3.20 1.05 0.14
C GLY A 27 -3.30 2.12 -0.93
N GLN A 28 -2.53 1.95 -2.00
CA GLN A 28 -2.53 2.85 -3.15
C GLN A 28 -3.90 2.91 -3.85
N ALA A 29 -4.59 1.78 -4.01
CA ALA A 29 -5.91 1.75 -4.60
C ALA A 29 -6.95 2.52 -3.76
N LEU A 30 -6.91 2.37 -2.44
CA LEU A 30 -7.79 3.12 -1.53
C LEU A 30 -7.48 4.62 -1.58
N GLN A 31 -6.21 5.02 -1.65
CA GLN A 31 -5.85 6.43 -1.81
C GLN A 31 -6.40 7.02 -3.12
N ARG A 32 -6.31 6.27 -4.22
CA ARG A 32 -6.90 6.70 -5.51
C ARG A 32 -8.42 6.81 -5.42
N LEU A 33 -9.07 5.84 -4.77
CA LEU A 33 -10.51 5.87 -4.54
C LEU A 33 -10.92 7.10 -3.73
N LEU A 34 -10.22 7.41 -2.64
CA LEU A 34 -10.52 8.59 -1.82
C LEU A 34 -10.32 9.89 -2.62
N ALA A 35 -9.27 9.96 -3.45
CA ALA A 35 -9.00 11.12 -4.29
C ALA A 35 -10.13 11.38 -5.31
N CYS A 36 -10.64 10.34 -5.97
CA CYS A 36 -11.74 10.51 -6.93
C CYS A 36 -13.12 10.58 -6.26
N TRP A 37 -13.30 10.02 -5.07
CA TRP A 37 -14.54 10.14 -4.30
C TRP A 37 -14.78 11.58 -3.83
N ASN A 38 -13.71 12.26 -3.38
CA ASN A 38 -13.78 13.63 -2.92
C ASN A 38 -13.85 14.66 -4.06
N ASN A 39 -13.71 14.22 -5.31
CA ASN A 39 -13.86 15.05 -6.49
C ASN A 39 -14.54 14.22 -7.60
N PRO A 40 -15.84 13.94 -7.46
CA PRO A 40 -16.57 13.20 -8.49
C PRO A 40 -16.57 14.00 -9.80
N PRO A 41 -16.66 13.33 -10.96
CA PRO A 41 -16.76 14.01 -12.25
C PRO A 41 -17.95 14.98 -12.30
#